data_AF-A0AAQ4EDN1-F1
#
_entry.id   AF-A0AAQ4EDN1-F1
#
_cell.length_a   1.000
_cell.length_b   1.000
_cell.length_c   1.000
_cell.angle_alpha   90.00
_cell.angle_beta   90.00
_cell.angle_gamma   90.00
#
_symmetry.space_group_name_H-M   'P 1'
#
loop_
_entity.id
_entity.type
_entity.pdbx_description
1 polymer ?
#
loop_
_entity_poly.entity_id
_entity_poly.type
_entity_poly.pdbx_seq_one_letter_code
_entity_poly.pdbx_strand_id
1 'polypeptide(L)'
;MLCEGIACRSDGPWASPPHLVPKKTEGWRPCGDYRALNALTIPDRYPVHHIQDFAHRIYGCHVFSVLDLVKAYTQVPVNPDGVPKTAMITPFGFFEFPFMSFGLRYAGQTFQRFIDEVVRGIDFCFVFLDDILVFSRNAELYHTHLRLLFQRLDDHVEEEAETLIPDSVECFKKCLKSMQSTLEGPLEVSSRFPDLGYLFQKDKLTGSTNL
;
A
#
# COMPACT_ATOMS: atom_id res chain seq x y z
N MET A 1 13.62 -3.36 12.64
CA MET A 1 12.44 -4.11 13.11
C MET A 1 12.24 -3.96 14.62
N LEU A 2 13.05 -4.57 15.50
CA LEU A 2 12.87 -4.41 16.96
C LEU A 2 13.02 -2.95 17.43
N CYS A 3 14.09 -2.27 17.02
CA CYS A 3 14.30 -0.85 17.35
C CYS A 3 13.29 0.10 16.66
N GLU A 4 12.51 -0.38 15.69
CA GLU A 4 11.48 0.39 14.98
C GLU A 4 10.07 0.08 15.51
N GLY A 5 9.93 -0.75 16.56
CA GLY A 5 8.63 -1.17 17.08
C GLY A 5 7.82 -2.11 16.17
N ILE A 6 8.35 -2.47 15.00
CA ILE A 6 7.67 -3.36 14.01
C ILE A 6 7.52 -4.79 14.54
N ALA A 7 8.39 -5.20 15.47
CA ALA A 7 8.33 -6.49 16.15
C ALA A 7 8.67 -6.33 17.63
N CYS A 8 8.10 -7.20 18.46
CA CYS A 8 8.42 -7.31 19.89
C CYS A 8 8.68 -8.77 20.26
N ARG A 9 9.23 -9.03 21.45
CA ARG A 9 9.38 -10.41 21.96
C ARG A 9 7.99 -10.99 22.21
N SER A 10 7.77 -12.22 21.77
CA SER A 10 6.55 -12.96 22.05
C SER A 10 6.78 -13.94 23.20
N ASP A 11 5.73 -14.19 23.97
CA ASP A 11 5.58 -15.28 24.94
C ASP A 11 4.34 -16.14 24.62
N GLY A 12 3.72 -15.91 23.46
CA GLY A 12 2.48 -16.53 23.04
C GLY A 12 2.63 -17.99 22.57
N PRO A 13 1.52 -18.72 22.45
CA PRO A 13 1.54 -20.15 22.10
C PRO A 13 1.66 -20.43 20.59
N TRP A 14 1.67 -19.39 19.75
CA TRP A 14 1.69 -19.52 18.29
C TRP A 14 3.12 -19.39 17.77
N ALA A 15 3.50 -20.20 16.78
CA ALA A 15 4.81 -20.07 16.17
C ALA A 15 4.77 -20.45 14.69
N SER A 16 5.22 -19.53 13.85
CA SER A 16 5.46 -19.78 12.42
C SER A 16 6.96 -19.73 12.14
N PRO A 17 7.52 -20.64 11.34
CA PRO A 17 8.92 -20.53 10.96
C PRO A 17 9.14 -19.34 10.00
N PRO A 18 10.32 -18.68 10.03
CA PRO A 18 10.63 -17.60 9.11
C PRO A 18 10.94 -18.16 7.72
N HIS A 19 10.49 -17.42 6.70
CA HIS A 19 10.83 -17.58 5.31
C HIS A 19 11.53 -16.29 4.83
N LEU A 20 12.77 -16.42 4.35
CA LEU A 20 13.55 -15.27 3.87
C LEU A 20 13.36 -15.09 2.38
N VAL A 21 12.84 -13.93 1.98
CA VAL A 21 12.66 -13.56 0.57
C VAL A 21 13.75 -12.55 0.18
N PRO A 22 14.51 -12.78 -0.90
CA PRO A 22 15.50 -11.81 -1.36
C PRO A 22 14.81 -10.53 -1.84
N LYS A 23 15.39 -9.38 -1.52
CA LYS A 23 14.95 -8.11 -2.12
C LYS A 23 15.40 -8.06 -3.59
N LYS A 24 14.73 -7.22 -4.39
CA LYS A 24 15.23 -6.89 -5.75
C LYS A 24 16.57 -6.15 -5.69
N THR A 25 16.76 -5.36 -4.64
CA THR A 25 18.03 -4.74 -4.26
C THR A 25 18.82 -5.69 -3.35
N GLU A 26 19.89 -5.20 -2.73
CA GLU A 26 20.60 -5.94 -1.69
C GLU A 26 19.71 -6.18 -0.44
N GLY A 27 19.89 -7.36 0.18
CA GLY A 27 19.30 -7.72 1.46
C GLY A 27 18.12 -8.71 1.38
N TRP A 28 17.57 -9.02 2.56
CA TRP A 28 16.52 -10.03 2.74
C TRP A 28 15.30 -9.44 3.44
N ARG A 29 14.12 -10.02 3.19
CA ARG A 29 12.86 -9.73 3.88
C ARG A 29 12.49 -10.97 4.69
N PRO A 30 12.49 -10.89 6.04
CA PRO A 30 11.90 -11.96 6.83
C PRO A 30 10.37 -11.90 6.71
N CYS A 31 9.80 -13.01 6.29
CA CYS A 31 8.36 -13.24 6.17
C CYS A 31 7.98 -14.43 7.04
N GLY A 32 6.80 -14.45 7.64
CA GLY A 32 6.35 -15.66 8.34
C GLY A 32 5.84 -16.69 7.33
N ASP A 33 6.21 -17.96 7.51
CA ASP A 33 5.52 -19.06 6.84
C ASP A 33 4.17 -19.31 7.52
N TYR A 34 3.22 -18.44 7.22
CA TYR A 34 1.88 -18.47 7.79
C TYR A 34 0.95 -19.47 7.10
N ARG A 35 1.43 -20.46 6.34
CA ARG A 35 0.55 -21.40 5.61
C ARG A 35 -0.47 -22.10 6.52
N ALA A 36 -0.03 -22.57 7.68
CA ALA A 36 -0.91 -23.20 8.66
C ALA A 36 -1.92 -22.21 9.26
N LEU A 37 -1.46 -21.01 9.62
CA LEU A 37 -2.32 -19.94 10.10
C LEU A 37 -3.37 -19.54 9.05
N ASN A 38 -2.94 -19.30 7.82
CA ASN A 38 -3.76 -18.89 6.69
C ASN A 38 -4.83 -19.90 6.27
N ALA A 39 -4.65 -21.19 6.61
CA ALA A 39 -5.65 -22.23 6.41
C ALA A 39 -6.79 -22.16 7.44
N LEU A 40 -6.51 -21.64 8.64
CA LEU A 40 -7.48 -21.44 9.73
C LEU A 40 -8.15 -20.05 9.67
N THR A 41 -7.55 -19.10 8.96
CA THR A 41 -8.07 -17.74 8.85
C THR A 41 -9.36 -17.69 8.02
N ILE A 42 -10.41 -17.09 8.61
CA ILE A 42 -11.69 -16.85 7.93
C ILE A 42 -11.45 -15.95 6.70
N PRO A 43 -12.01 -16.31 5.52
CA PRO A 43 -11.81 -15.50 4.33
C PRO A 43 -12.36 -14.07 4.40
N ASP A 44 -11.48 -13.08 4.21
CA ASP A 44 -11.90 -11.71 3.87
C ASP A 44 -12.14 -11.63 2.36
N ARG A 45 -13.34 -11.18 1.98
CA ARG A 45 -13.79 -11.05 0.59
C ARG A 45 -13.92 -9.59 0.16
N TYR A 46 -13.18 -8.67 0.83
CA TYR A 46 -13.10 -7.29 0.37
C TYR A 46 -12.64 -7.24 -1.10
N PRO A 47 -13.37 -6.54 -1.99
CA PRO A 47 -13.03 -6.50 -3.40
C PRO A 47 -11.77 -5.66 -3.60
N VAL A 48 -10.86 -6.16 -4.45
CA VAL A 48 -9.81 -5.34 -5.04
C VAL A 48 -10.34 -4.84 -6.36
N HIS A 49 -10.40 -3.51 -6.53
CA HIS A 49 -10.99 -2.90 -7.71
C HIS A 49 -10.23 -3.26 -8.98
N HIS A 50 -10.95 -3.41 -10.10
CA HIS A 50 -10.31 -3.56 -11.40
C HIS A 50 -10.17 -2.18 -12.04
N ILE A 51 -9.02 -1.90 -12.65
CA ILE A 51 -8.78 -0.59 -13.29
C ILE A 51 -9.78 -0.28 -14.42
N GLN A 52 -10.42 -1.29 -15.03
CA GLN A 52 -11.43 -1.11 -16.06
C GLN A 52 -12.69 -0.45 -15.50
N ASP A 53 -13.00 -0.68 -14.23
CA ASP A 53 -14.13 -0.04 -13.55
C ASP A 53 -13.93 1.49 -13.47
N PHE A 54 -12.67 1.95 -13.54
CA PHE A 54 -12.27 3.35 -13.45
C PHE A 54 -11.92 4.00 -14.80
N ALA A 55 -12.03 3.26 -15.91
CA ALA A 55 -11.66 3.76 -17.24
C ALA A 55 -12.40 5.06 -17.63
N HIS A 56 -13.66 5.20 -17.21
CA HIS A 56 -14.47 6.40 -17.45
C HIS A 56 -13.94 7.65 -16.74
N ARG A 57 -13.26 7.49 -15.59
CA ARG A 57 -12.66 8.61 -14.83
C ARG A 57 -11.32 9.04 -15.42
N ILE A 58 -10.60 8.08 -15.99
CA ILE A 58 -9.31 8.30 -16.65
C ILE A 58 -9.48 9.01 -18.00
N TYR A 59 -10.62 8.84 -18.66
CA TYR A 59 -10.88 9.43 -19.98
C TYR A 59 -10.66 10.95 -20.01
N GLY A 60 -9.83 11.42 -20.95
CA GLY A 60 -9.49 12.83 -21.11
C GLY A 60 -8.47 13.37 -20.09
N CYS A 61 -7.86 12.49 -19.28
CA CYS A 61 -6.71 12.84 -18.46
C CYS A 61 -5.42 12.69 -19.28
N HIS A 62 -4.45 13.58 -19.03
CA HIS A 62 -3.21 13.67 -19.79
C HIS A 62 -1.96 13.65 -18.90
N VAL A 63 -2.15 13.79 -17.58
CA VAL A 63 -1.09 13.77 -16.58
C VAL A 63 -1.36 12.62 -15.62
N PHE A 64 -0.36 11.77 -15.39
CA PHE A 64 -0.48 10.53 -14.64
C PHE A 64 0.75 10.31 -13.79
N SER A 65 0.57 9.83 -12.56
CA SER A 65 1.68 9.35 -11.73
C SER A 65 1.26 8.18 -10.87
N VAL A 66 2.25 7.40 -10.45
CA VAL A 66 2.06 6.30 -9.50
C VAL A 66 2.83 6.63 -8.24
N LEU A 67 2.14 6.66 -7.11
CA LEU A 67 2.72 6.79 -5.79
C LEU A 67 2.83 5.39 -5.17
N ASP A 68 4.04 5.00 -4.76
CA ASP A 68 4.31 3.74 -4.06
C ASP A 68 4.36 4.02 -2.55
N LEU A 69 3.44 3.43 -1.79
CA LEU A 69 3.40 3.55 -0.34
C LEU A 69 4.48 2.64 0.28
N VAL A 70 5.65 3.21 0.55
CA VAL A 70 6.78 2.49 1.14
C VAL A 70 6.37 1.88 2.49
N LYS A 71 6.61 0.58 2.67
CA LYS A 71 6.29 -0.16 3.90
C LYS A 71 4.79 -0.12 4.29
N ALA A 72 3.90 0.06 3.31
CA ALA A 72 2.44 0.05 3.45
C ALA A 72 1.88 -0.95 4.48
N TYR A 73 2.22 -2.24 4.34
CA TYR A 73 1.68 -3.27 5.24
C TYR A 73 2.09 -3.08 6.70
N THR A 74 3.34 -2.69 6.96
CA THR A 74 3.83 -2.48 8.33
C THR A 74 3.30 -1.20 8.99
N GLN A 75 2.44 -0.44 8.29
CA GLN A 75 1.76 0.73 8.85
C GLN A 75 0.37 0.40 9.40
N VAL A 76 -0.23 -0.72 8.99
CA VAL A 76 -1.57 -1.11 9.43
C VAL A 76 -1.46 -2.05 10.64
N PRO A 77 -2.10 -1.71 11.77
CA PRO A 77 -2.01 -2.51 12.99
C PRO A 77 -2.80 -3.81 12.81
N VAL A 78 -2.26 -4.89 13.36
CA VAL A 78 -3.01 -6.14 13.52
C VAL A 78 -3.90 -5.97 14.74
N ASN A 79 -5.14 -6.47 14.66
CA ASN A 79 -6.02 -6.52 15.82
C ASN A 79 -5.27 -7.15 17.02
N PRO A 80 -5.31 -6.58 18.23
CA PRO A 80 -4.59 -7.10 19.40
C PRO A 80 -4.73 -8.62 19.62
N ASP A 81 -5.93 -9.18 19.42
CA ASP A 81 -6.19 -10.62 19.57
C ASP A 81 -5.53 -11.48 18.47
N GLY A 82 -5.14 -10.85 17.37
CA GLY A 82 -4.42 -11.44 16.25
C GLY A 82 -2.90 -11.35 16.38
N VAL A 83 -2.36 -10.44 17.19
CA VAL A 83 -0.91 -10.19 17.30
C VAL A 83 -0.14 -11.46 17.71
N PRO A 84 -0.54 -12.25 18.73
CA PRO A 84 0.20 -13.46 19.07
C PRO A 84 0.29 -14.45 17.91
N LYS A 85 -0.69 -14.47 17.00
CA LYS A 85 -0.73 -15.39 15.85
C LYS A 85 0.31 -15.05 14.79
N THR A 86 0.82 -13.81 14.78
CA THR A 86 1.86 -13.39 13.84
C THR A 86 3.26 -13.81 14.29
N ALA A 87 3.39 -14.45 15.45
CA ALA A 87 4.67 -14.80 16.03
C ALA A 87 5.53 -15.71 15.14
N MET A 88 6.80 -15.33 14.99
CA MET A 88 7.84 -16.06 14.27
C MET A 88 8.90 -16.58 15.23
N ILE A 89 9.27 -17.85 15.05
CA ILE A 89 10.33 -18.52 15.80
C ILE A 89 11.63 -18.57 14.98
N THR A 90 12.67 -17.90 15.46
CA THR A 90 13.99 -17.87 14.83
C THR A 90 15.02 -18.57 15.72
N PRO A 91 16.20 -18.95 15.18
CA PRO A 91 17.28 -19.51 16.01
C PRO A 91 17.79 -18.60 17.14
N PHE A 92 17.46 -17.31 17.10
CA PHE A 92 17.95 -16.29 18.02
C PHE A 92 16.83 -15.60 18.81
N GLY A 93 15.59 -16.05 18.68
CA GLY A 93 14.50 -15.55 19.49
C GLY A 93 13.12 -15.84 18.92
N PHE A 94 12.14 -15.31 19.63
CA PHE A 94 10.73 -15.53 19.36
C PHE A 94 10.03 -14.18 19.41
N PHE A 95 9.42 -13.79 18.29
CA PHE A 95 8.99 -12.41 18.06
C PHE A 95 7.63 -12.35 17.39
N GLU A 96 6.77 -11.46 17.85
CA GLU A 96 5.46 -11.18 17.25
C GLU A 96 5.42 -9.78 16.62
N PHE A 97 4.45 -9.60 15.73
CA PHE A 97 4.32 -8.44 14.86
C PHE A 97 2.99 -7.75 15.16
N PRO A 98 3.01 -6.58 15.82
CA PRO A 98 1.81 -5.78 16.07
C PRO A 98 1.25 -5.13 14.81
N PHE A 99 1.99 -5.14 13.70
CA PHE A 99 1.57 -4.62 12.39
C PHE A 99 1.53 -5.73 11.35
N MET A 100 0.82 -5.50 10.25
CA MET A 100 0.71 -6.53 9.21
C MET A 100 2.09 -6.88 8.66
N SER A 101 2.41 -8.17 8.70
CA SER A 101 3.64 -8.73 8.18
C SER A 101 3.39 -9.46 6.85
N PHE A 102 4.46 -9.61 6.07
CA PHE A 102 4.41 -10.38 4.83
C PHE A 102 4.08 -11.86 5.11
N GLY A 103 3.26 -12.43 4.23
CA GLY A 103 2.84 -13.84 4.28
C GLY A 103 1.44 -14.05 4.87
N LEU A 104 0.85 -13.05 5.53
CA LEU A 104 -0.54 -13.09 5.96
C LEU A 104 -1.47 -13.05 4.75
N ARG A 105 -2.39 -14.02 4.66
CA ARG A 105 -3.22 -14.24 3.47
C ARG A 105 -4.07 -13.04 3.06
N TYR A 106 -4.56 -12.26 4.03
CA TYR A 106 -5.52 -11.17 3.77
C TYR A 106 -4.96 -9.76 4.04
N ALA A 107 -3.63 -9.62 4.16
CA ALA A 107 -3.03 -8.31 4.39
C ALA A 107 -3.35 -7.32 3.26
N GLY A 108 -3.39 -7.79 2.00
CA GLY A 108 -3.78 -6.98 0.84
C GLY A 108 -5.21 -6.43 0.93
N GLN A 109 -6.17 -7.27 1.34
CA GLN A 109 -7.58 -6.87 1.48
C GLN A 109 -7.77 -5.87 2.62
N THR A 110 -7.11 -6.09 3.75
CA THR A 110 -7.12 -5.13 4.86
C THR A 110 -6.54 -3.79 4.42
N PHE A 111 -5.41 -3.80 3.70
CA PHE A 111 -4.80 -2.58 3.19
C PHE A 111 -5.69 -1.87 2.17
N GLN A 112 -6.30 -2.61 1.24
CA GLN A 112 -7.22 -2.04 0.26
C GLN A 112 -8.40 -1.35 0.94
N ARG A 113 -8.97 -1.97 1.97
CA ARG A 113 -10.07 -1.36 2.75
C ARG A 113 -9.64 -0.05 3.42
N PHE A 114 -8.49 -0.06 4.07
CA PHE A 114 -7.92 1.13 4.72
C PHE A 114 -7.73 2.27 3.71
N ILE A 115 -7.07 1.99 2.58
CA ILE A 115 -6.75 3.04 1.63
C ILE A 115 -7.99 3.53 0.85
N ASP A 116 -8.99 2.67 0.62
CA ASP A 116 -10.29 3.06 0.07
C ASP A 116 -11.05 4.02 0.99
N GLU A 117 -10.89 3.90 2.31
CA GLU A 117 -11.43 4.84 3.29
C GLU A 117 -10.72 6.20 3.22
N VAL A 118 -9.39 6.20 3.15
CA VAL A 118 -8.57 7.42 3.01
C VAL A 118 -8.96 8.21 1.76
N VAL A 119 -9.06 7.53 0.61
CA VAL A 119 -9.37 8.18 -0.69
C VAL A 119 -10.87 8.33 -0.94
N ARG A 120 -11.72 8.06 0.05
CA ARG A 120 -13.18 8.16 -0.11
C ARG A 120 -13.59 9.55 -0.58
N GLY A 121 -14.34 9.61 -1.67
CA GLY A 121 -14.80 10.86 -2.28
C GLY A 121 -13.74 11.56 -3.16
N ILE A 122 -12.58 10.94 -3.38
CA ILE A 122 -11.63 11.34 -4.41
C ILE A 122 -11.95 10.59 -5.71
N ASP A 123 -12.04 11.31 -6.82
CA ASP A 123 -12.33 10.75 -8.14
C ASP A 123 -11.12 10.74 -9.09
N PHE A 124 -10.03 11.40 -8.71
CA PHE A 124 -8.80 11.57 -9.49
C PHE A 124 -7.68 10.57 -9.13
N CYS A 125 -8.00 9.52 -8.38
CA CYS A 125 -7.06 8.44 -8.12
C CYS A 125 -7.71 7.06 -8.20
N PHE A 126 -6.88 6.07 -8.50
CA PHE A 126 -7.21 4.65 -8.44
C PHE A 126 -6.17 3.98 -7.56
N VAL A 127 -6.62 3.20 -6.57
CA VAL A 127 -5.72 2.53 -5.64
C VAL A 127 -5.75 1.04 -5.89
N PHE A 128 -4.57 0.46 -6.02
CA PHE A 128 -4.37 -0.97 -6.15
C PHE A 128 -3.33 -1.42 -5.12
N LEU A 129 -3.79 -1.98 -4.01
CA LEU A 129 -2.93 -2.35 -2.89
C LEU A 129 -2.05 -1.16 -2.46
N ASP A 130 -0.73 -1.29 -2.52
CA ASP A 130 0.28 -0.30 -2.13
C ASP A 130 0.55 0.78 -3.20
N ASP A 131 0.00 0.64 -4.41
CA ASP A 131 0.19 1.59 -5.50
C ASP A 131 -1.05 2.52 -5.66
N ILE A 132 -0.84 3.83 -5.61
CA ILE A 132 -1.86 4.84 -5.91
C ILE A 132 -1.58 5.47 -7.26
N LEU A 133 -2.43 5.21 -8.25
CA LEU A 133 -2.43 5.92 -9.52
C LEU A 133 -3.19 7.24 -9.37
N VAL A 134 -2.54 8.36 -9.63
CA VAL A 134 -3.14 9.69 -9.69
C VAL A 134 -3.24 10.14 -11.14
N PHE A 135 -4.38 10.71 -11.53
CA PHE A 135 -4.62 11.16 -12.90
C PHE A 135 -5.33 12.52 -12.95
N SER A 136 -4.94 13.34 -13.92
CA SER A 136 -5.45 14.71 -14.09
C SER A 136 -5.48 15.14 -15.56
N ARG A 137 -6.35 16.11 -15.86
CA ARG A 137 -6.49 16.69 -17.21
C ARG A 137 -5.35 17.63 -17.61
N ASN A 138 -4.72 18.29 -16.64
CA ASN A 138 -3.59 19.20 -16.85
C ASN A 138 -2.69 19.25 -15.61
N ALA A 139 -1.55 19.94 -15.73
CA ALA A 139 -0.53 20.01 -14.68
C ALA A 139 -0.99 20.82 -13.47
N GLU A 140 -1.77 21.89 -13.66
CA GLU A 140 -2.26 22.72 -12.57
C GLU A 140 -3.22 21.95 -11.65
N LEU A 141 -4.18 21.22 -12.23
CA LEU A 141 -5.08 20.33 -11.51
C LEU A 141 -4.32 19.18 -10.84
N TYR A 142 -3.30 18.64 -11.50
CA TYR A 142 -2.46 17.59 -10.94
C TYR A 142 -1.79 17.98 -9.62
N HIS A 143 -1.21 19.17 -9.54
CA HIS A 143 -0.65 19.64 -8.27
C HIS A 143 -1.70 19.84 -7.18
N THR A 144 -2.90 20.31 -7.53
CA THR A 144 -4.03 20.41 -6.59
C THR A 144 -4.48 19.03 -6.09
N HIS A 145 -4.59 18.06 -6.99
CA HIS A 145 -4.95 16.67 -6.67
C HIS A 145 -3.95 16.03 -5.71
N LEU A 146 -2.65 16.20 -5.98
CA LEU A 146 -1.60 15.70 -5.10
C LEU A 146 -1.66 16.32 -3.71
N ARG A 147 -1.82 17.64 -3.60
CA ARG A 147 -1.95 18.31 -2.30
C ARG A 147 -3.14 17.77 -1.51
N LEU A 148 -4.30 17.61 -2.16
CA LEU A 148 -5.50 17.08 -1.51
C LEU A 148 -5.31 15.61 -1.09
N LEU A 149 -4.71 14.78 -1.94
CA LEU A 149 -4.42 13.38 -1.62
C LEU A 149 -3.46 13.27 -0.43
N PHE A 150 -2.37 14.05 -0.43
CA PHE A 150 -1.43 14.05 0.69
C PHE A 150 -2.05 14.59 1.98
N GLN A 151 -2.91 15.60 1.88
CA GLN A 151 -3.64 16.10 3.03
C GLN A 151 -4.54 15.01 3.62
N ARG A 152 -5.30 14.29 2.78
CA ARG A 152 -6.12 13.15 3.23
C ARG A 152 -5.32 12.04 3.89
N LEU A 153 -4.15 11.74 3.32
CA LEU A 153 -3.23 10.75 3.88
C LEU A 153 -2.69 11.19 5.25
N ASP A 154 -2.38 12.49 5.42
CA ASP A 154 -1.92 13.03 6.70
C ASP A 154 -3.05 13.05 7.74
N ASP A 155 -4.24 13.54 7.37
CA ASP A 155 -5.42 13.62 8.24
C ASP A 155 -5.80 12.24 8.82
N HIS A 156 -5.89 11.20 7.97
CA HIS A 156 -6.20 9.84 8.44
C HIS A 156 -5.13 9.27 9.36
N VAL A 157 -3.86 9.62 9.13
CA VAL A 157 -2.76 9.17 9.99
C VAL A 157 -2.82 9.85 11.35
N GLU A 158 -3.28 11.09 11.43
CA GLU A 158 -3.48 11.79 12.70
C GLU A 158 -4.69 11.24 13.46
N GLU A 159 -5.80 10.92 12.78
CA GLU A 159 -6.96 10.27 13.40
C GLU A 159 -6.60 8.87 13.96
N GLU A 160 -5.86 8.08 13.19
CA GLU A 160 -5.37 6.76 13.64
C GLU A 160 -4.14 6.87 14.55
N ALA A 161 -3.53 8.04 14.74
CA ALA A 161 -2.37 8.17 15.63
C ALA A 161 -2.70 7.87 17.10
N GLU A 162 -3.98 7.97 17.49
CA GLU A 162 -4.45 7.58 18.83
C GLU A 162 -4.47 6.05 19.02
N THR A 163 -4.59 5.28 17.94
CA THR A 163 -4.64 3.81 17.90
C THR A 163 -3.34 3.17 17.42
N LEU A 164 -2.53 3.91 16.65
CA LEU A 164 -1.23 3.51 16.12
C LEU A 164 -0.10 3.80 17.11
N ILE A 165 0.98 3.01 17.02
CA ILE A 165 2.20 3.29 17.79
C ILE A 165 2.91 4.53 17.19
N PRO A 166 3.41 5.47 18.00
CA PRO A 166 4.05 6.71 17.52
C PRO A 166 5.11 6.51 16.43
N ASP A 167 5.92 5.45 16.52
CA ASP A 167 6.96 5.12 15.53
C ASP A 167 6.39 4.80 14.14
N SER A 168 5.20 4.20 14.08
CA SER A 168 4.53 3.86 12.81
C SER A 168 3.92 5.09 12.15
N VAL A 169 3.33 5.99 12.95
CA VAL A 169 2.86 7.32 12.52
C VAL A 169 4.04 8.12 11.96
N GLU A 170 5.18 8.14 12.67
CA GLU A 170 6.37 8.84 12.20
C GLU A 170 6.93 8.22 10.90
N CYS A 171 6.93 6.88 10.79
CA CYS A 171 7.34 6.20 9.57
C CYS A 171 6.43 6.55 8.38
N PHE A 172 5.11 6.60 8.59
CA PHE A 172 4.14 7.01 7.58
C PHE A 172 4.37 8.47 7.16
N LYS A 173 4.50 9.39 8.12
CA LYS A 173 4.78 10.80 7.85
C LYS A 173 6.11 11.00 7.11
N LYS A 174 7.16 10.21 7.42
CA LYS A 174 8.42 10.20 6.67
C LYS A 174 8.23 9.70 5.23
N CYS A 175 7.43 8.65 5.03
CA CYS A 175 7.09 8.13 3.71
C CYS A 175 6.35 9.19 2.87
N LEU A 176 5.33 9.84 3.44
CA LEU A 176 4.60 10.94 2.78
C LEU A 176 5.53 12.08 2.36
N LYS A 177 6.41 12.52 3.25
CA LYS A 177 7.40 13.58 2.94
C LYS A 177 8.36 13.16 1.82
N SER A 178 8.82 11.92 1.81
CA SER A 178 9.69 11.39 0.74
C SER A 178 8.97 11.31 -0.61
N MET A 179 7.68 10.99 -0.62
CA MET A 179 6.88 10.98 -1.85
C MET A 179 6.65 12.41 -2.36
N GLN A 180 6.35 13.36 -1.47
CA GLN A 180 6.20 14.77 -1.80
C GLN A 180 7.44 15.36 -2.48
N SER A 181 8.64 14.99 -2.04
CA SER A 181 9.90 15.47 -2.63
C SER A 181 10.23 14.83 -3.99
N THR A 182 9.66 13.67 -4.32
CA THR A 182 9.97 12.91 -5.55
C THR A 182 9.14 13.38 -6.75
N LEU A 183 8.10 14.18 -6.52
CA LEU A 183 7.14 14.63 -7.53
C LEU A 183 7.65 15.71 -8.50
N GLU A 184 8.94 16.04 -8.47
CA GLU A 184 9.58 16.98 -9.39
C GLU A 184 10.26 16.30 -10.61
N GLY A 185 10.10 14.98 -10.78
CA GLY A 185 10.70 14.20 -11.89
C GLY A 185 9.73 13.78 -13.00
N PRO A 186 10.23 13.38 -14.19
CA PRO A 186 9.40 12.91 -15.30
C PRO A 186 8.65 11.61 -14.96
N LEU A 187 7.41 11.53 -15.46
CA LEU A 187 6.41 10.51 -15.15
C LEU A 187 6.79 9.14 -15.74
N GLU A 188 7.01 8.13 -14.90
CA GLU A 188 7.14 6.74 -15.33
C GLU A 188 5.82 5.98 -15.10
N VAL A 189 5.30 5.34 -16.15
CA VAL A 189 4.15 4.44 -16.05
C VAL A 189 4.62 3.13 -15.40
N SER A 190 4.18 2.87 -14.16
CA SER A 190 4.55 1.67 -13.42
C SER A 190 4.08 0.40 -14.14
N SER A 191 4.99 -0.56 -14.32
CA SER A 191 4.71 -1.90 -14.87
C SER A 191 3.78 -2.75 -14.00
N ARG A 192 3.42 -2.28 -12.80
CA ARG A 192 2.54 -2.96 -11.85
C ARG A 192 1.05 -2.86 -12.19
N PHE A 193 0.67 -1.97 -13.11
CA PHE A 193 -0.68 -1.93 -13.67
C PHE A 193 -0.67 -2.56 -15.07
N PRO A 194 -0.95 -3.87 -15.19
CA PRO A 194 -0.83 -4.59 -16.45
C PRO A 194 -1.70 -4.01 -17.58
N ASP A 195 -2.81 -3.35 -17.24
CA ASP A 195 -3.77 -2.82 -18.23
C ASP A 195 -3.62 -1.32 -18.51
N LEU A 196 -2.73 -0.60 -17.82
CA LEU A 196 -2.52 0.84 -18.08
C LEU A 196 -2.05 1.08 -19.51
N GLY A 197 -1.17 0.21 -20.04
CA GLY A 197 -0.68 0.32 -21.41
C GLY A 197 -1.77 0.29 -22.47
N TYR A 198 -2.85 -0.47 -22.26
CA TYR A 198 -3.98 -0.56 -23.18
C TYR A 198 -4.91 0.66 -23.09
N LEU A 199 -5.10 1.19 -21.89
CA LEU A 199 -5.86 2.43 -21.65
C LEU A 199 -5.16 3.64 -22.29
N PHE A 200 -3.84 3.75 -22.14
CA PHE A 200 -3.03 4.82 -22.76
C PHE A 200 -2.88 4.68 -24.28
N GLN A 201 -2.97 3.46 -24.85
CA GLN A 201 -2.89 3.25 -26.30
C GLN A 201 -4.15 3.71 -27.04
N LYS A 202 -5.33 3.70 -26.41
CA LYS A 202 -6.56 4.17 -27.06
C LYS A 202 -6.53 5.67 -27.40
N ASP A 203 -5.85 6.48 -26.60
CA ASP A 203 -5.72 7.93 -26.87
C ASP A 203 -4.73 8.27 -27.99
N LYS A 204 -3.84 7.33 -28.38
CA LYS A 204 -3.00 7.51 -29.58
C LYS A 204 -3.69 7.13 -30.90
N LEU A 205 -4.81 6.40 -30.84
CA LEU A 205 -5.53 5.91 -32.02
C LEU A 205 -6.73 6.77 -32.42
N THR A 206 -7.13 7.75 -31.61
CA THR A 206 -8.23 8.68 -31.91
C THR A 206 -7.78 9.99 -32.58
N GLY A 207 -6.47 10.17 -32.79
CA GLY A 207 -5.88 11.35 -33.44
C GLY A 207 -5.62 11.22 -34.95
N SER A 208 -6.24 10.25 -35.64
CA SER A 208 -6.15 10.11 -37.10
C SER A 208 -7.51 10.36 -37.76
N THR A 209 -7.94 11.62 -37.79
CA THR A 209 -8.97 12.07 -38.73
C THR A 209 -8.31 12.78 -39.90
N ASN A 210 -8.49 12.16 -41.07
CA ASN A 210 -8.32 12.68 -42.41
C ASN A 210 -8.40 14.21 -42.53
N LEU A 211 -7.32 14.82 -43.04
CA LEU A 211 -7.28 15.76 -44.18
C LEU A 211 -5.81 15.97 -44.57
#